data_AF-A0A660PBC3-F1
#
_entry.id   AF-A0A660PBC3-F1
#
_cell.length_a   1.000
_cell.length_b   1.000
_cell.length_c   1.000
_cell.angle_alpha   90.00
_cell.angle_beta   90.00
_cell.angle_gamma   90.00
#
_symmetry.space_group_name_H-M   'P 1'
#
loop_
_entity.id
_entity.type
_entity.pdbx_description
1 polymer ?
#
loop_
_entity_poly.entity_id
_entity_poly.type
_entity_poly.pdbx_seq_one_letter_code
_entity_poly.pdbx_strand_id
1 'polypeptide(L)'
;MQLITFKYKKHFPSPIEADYYGNFPFDERLLAVILNSRQSKTPTGNDPWIVNTLKAIKWAVKKSYVLITSIGMNTWELVCWACGNCGGRQVIACPVESSTDINQIIDKIVDDFGLDHNKTGWLFFTATQKAKSPKVDWPKRDKLAVSCANIIIPVSLRPDGNIERLLKQYSNDGKNVVINDFKVGYQDKIKKYKQVITKEDLNPKISNMPWDYVTHWARTHYGPYRNESPQSFYSKLVSSGDYYPNSAINTLKQILVEKKIR
;
A
#
# COMPACT_ATOMS: atom_id res chain seq x y z
N MET A 1 18.19 18.59 9.94
CA MET A 1 16.74 18.32 9.91
C MET A 1 16.06 19.65 9.60
N GLN A 2 15.65 19.88 8.35
CA GLN A 2 14.88 21.08 8.00
C GLN A 2 13.47 20.90 8.56
N LEU A 3 12.96 21.92 9.26
CA LEU A 3 11.56 21.92 9.70
C LEU A 3 10.67 21.96 8.46
N ILE A 4 9.85 20.93 8.25
CA ILE A 4 8.81 20.98 7.23
C ILE A 4 7.78 22.02 7.65
N THR A 5 7.75 23.14 6.95
CA THR A 5 6.67 24.13 7.07
C THR A 5 5.56 23.77 6.10
N PHE A 6 4.39 23.46 6.64
CA PHE A 6 3.16 23.27 5.85
C PHE A 6 2.44 24.60 5.65
N LYS A 7 2.02 24.87 4.41
CA LYS A 7 1.19 26.04 4.11
C LYS A 7 -0.21 25.94 4.72
N TYR A 8 -0.75 24.72 4.82
CA TYR A 8 -2.08 24.46 5.34
C TYR A 8 -2.01 23.54 6.55
N LYS A 9 -2.54 24.01 7.67
CA LYS A 9 -2.82 23.24 8.88
C LYS A 9 -4.23 23.57 9.34
N LYS A 10 -5.15 22.61 9.25
CA LYS A 10 -6.55 22.82 9.64
C LYS A 10 -7.21 21.55 10.14
N HIS A 11 -8.17 21.71 11.05
CA HIS A 11 -9.09 20.66 11.39
C HIS A 11 -10.01 20.35 10.20
N PHE A 12 -10.20 19.08 9.89
CA PHE A 12 -11.03 18.65 8.78
C PHE A 12 -12.33 18.02 9.30
N PRO A 13 -13.50 18.63 9.02
CA PRO A 13 -14.78 18.14 9.50
C PRO A 13 -15.18 16.89 8.73
N SER A 14 -14.94 15.72 9.33
CA SER A 14 -15.37 14.42 8.82
C SER A 14 -16.00 13.60 9.94
N PRO A 15 -16.70 12.49 9.62
CA PRO A 15 -17.19 11.56 10.64
C PRO A 15 -16.11 11.01 11.58
N ILE A 16 -14.84 11.17 11.20
CA ILE A 16 -13.65 10.90 12.01
C ILE A 16 -12.87 12.23 12.12
N GLU A 17 -12.71 12.74 13.34
CA GLU A 17 -11.89 13.94 13.57
C GLU A 17 -10.46 13.70 13.06
N ALA A 18 -10.02 14.57 12.16
CA ALA A 18 -8.70 14.50 11.56
C ALA A 18 -8.14 15.91 11.32
N ASP A 19 -6.83 16.03 11.44
CA ASP A 19 -6.11 17.26 11.13
C ASP A 19 -5.37 17.12 9.81
N TYR A 20 -5.53 18.12 8.95
CA TYR A 20 -4.85 18.21 7.67
C TYR A 20 -3.52 18.94 7.79
N TYR A 21 -2.48 18.39 7.16
CA TYR A 21 -1.17 19.01 6.96
C TYR A 21 -0.78 18.89 5.49
N GLY A 22 -0.44 19.99 4.83
CA GLY A 22 0.01 19.93 3.45
C GLY A 22 0.32 21.28 2.82
N ASN A 23 0.72 21.24 1.54
CA ASN A 23 1.14 22.40 0.76
C ASN A 23 0.13 22.83 -0.31
N PHE A 24 -1.05 22.22 -0.33
CA PHE A 24 -2.15 22.56 -1.24
C PHE A 24 -3.50 22.45 -0.54
N PRO A 25 -4.53 23.21 -0.96
CA PRO A 25 -5.88 23.05 -0.43
C PRO A 25 -6.52 21.81 -1.07
N PHE A 26 -6.51 20.69 -0.37
CA PHE A 26 -6.98 19.42 -0.92
C PHE A 26 -8.51 19.35 -1.06
N ASP A 27 -9.24 20.07 -0.20
CA ASP A 27 -10.70 20.10 -0.10
C ASP A 27 -11.38 21.05 -1.09
N GLU A 28 -10.60 21.89 -1.79
CA GLU A 28 -11.06 22.67 -2.95
C GLU A 28 -11.02 21.85 -4.26
N ARG A 29 -10.68 20.56 -4.17
CA ARG A 29 -10.49 19.66 -5.31
C ARG A 29 -11.36 18.43 -5.18
N LEU A 30 -11.64 17.79 -6.31
CA LEU A 30 -12.33 16.50 -6.29
C LEU A 30 -11.42 15.42 -5.69
N LEU A 31 -11.91 14.82 -4.61
CA LEU A 31 -11.26 13.74 -3.90
C LEU A 31 -11.73 12.39 -4.45
N ALA A 32 -10.78 11.53 -4.78
CA ALA A 32 -11.04 10.19 -5.25
C ALA A 32 -10.42 9.15 -4.31
N VAL A 33 -11.12 8.04 -4.10
CA VAL A 33 -10.59 6.89 -3.35
C VAL A 33 -10.65 5.63 -4.21
N ILE A 34 -9.55 4.89 -4.25
CA ILE A 34 -9.46 3.62 -4.97
C ILE A 34 -9.55 2.49 -3.94
N LEU A 35 -10.55 1.62 -4.10
CA LEU A 35 -10.87 0.61 -3.09
C LEU A 35 -10.48 -0.79 -3.55
N ASN A 36 -9.62 -1.41 -2.73
CA ASN A 36 -9.26 -2.81 -2.81
C ASN A 36 -9.50 -3.46 -1.44
N SER A 37 -10.23 -4.58 -1.43
CA SER A 37 -10.22 -5.49 -0.28
C SER A 37 -8.84 -6.11 -0.11
N ARG A 38 -8.54 -6.62 1.10
CA ARG A 38 -7.27 -7.33 1.36
C ARG A 38 -7.05 -8.43 0.32
N GLN A 39 -5.87 -8.44 -0.28
CA GLN A 39 -5.50 -9.41 -1.33
C GLN A 39 -4.53 -10.46 -0.79
N SER A 40 -4.13 -11.40 -1.65
CA SER A 40 -3.05 -12.35 -1.39
C SER A 40 -1.81 -11.67 -0.78
N LYS A 41 -1.11 -12.39 0.10
CA LYS A 41 0.17 -11.93 0.68
C LYS A 41 1.33 -11.95 -0.32
N THR A 42 1.16 -12.66 -1.44
CA THR A 42 2.16 -12.80 -2.50
C THR A 42 1.58 -12.35 -3.84
N PRO A 43 1.16 -11.08 -3.97
CA PRO A 43 0.56 -10.60 -5.20
C PRO A 43 1.62 -10.44 -6.29
N THR A 44 1.25 -10.43 -7.57
CA THR A 44 2.21 -10.29 -8.69
C THR A 44 1.82 -9.17 -9.63
N GLY A 45 2.76 -8.61 -10.38
CA GLY A 45 2.50 -7.49 -11.29
C GLY A 45 1.32 -7.71 -12.24
N ASN A 46 1.11 -8.94 -12.69
CA ASN A 46 0.01 -9.34 -13.58
C ASN A 46 -1.29 -9.70 -12.84
N ASP A 47 -1.34 -9.64 -11.51
CA ASP A 47 -2.59 -9.87 -10.79
C ASP A 47 -3.65 -8.84 -11.24
N PRO A 48 -4.89 -9.26 -11.57
CA PRO A 48 -5.89 -8.36 -12.14
C PRO A 48 -6.16 -7.11 -11.29
N TRP A 49 -6.14 -7.25 -9.96
CA TRP A 49 -6.36 -6.13 -9.05
C TRP A 49 -5.21 -5.12 -9.09
N ILE A 50 -3.95 -5.55 -9.27
CA ILE A 50 -2.79 -4.64 -9.42
C ILE A 50 -2.93 -3.89 -10.73
N VAL A 51 -3.09 -4.61 -11.85
CA VAL A 51 -3.20 -4.01 -13.19
C VAL A 51 -4.31 -2.96 -13.24
N ASN A 52 -5.48 -3.27 -12.69
CA ASN A 52 -6.62 -2.35 -12.74
C ASN A 52 -6.49 -1.21 -11.73
N THR A 53 -5.85 -1.43 -10.58
CA THR A 53 -5.51 -0.35 -9.65
C THR A 53 -4.59 0.67 -10.33
N LEU A 54 -3.55 0.22 -11.04
CA LEU A 54 -2.63 1.12 -11.76
C LEU A 54 -3.34 1.89 -12.88
N LYS A 55 -4.28 1.25 -13.60
CA LYS A 55 -5.13 1.93 -14.59
C LYS A 55 -6.01 3.01 -13.94
N ALA A 56 -6.66 2.68 -12.82
CA ALA A 56 -7.50 3.61 -12.06
C ALA A 56 -6.69 4.83 -11.57
N ILE A 57 -5.48 4.60 -11.06
CA ILE A 57 -4.57 5.66 -10.61
C ILE A 57 -4.20 6.58 -11.78
N LYS A 58 -3.71 6.03 -12.89
CA LYS A 58 -3.35 6.83 -14.08
C LYS A 58 -4.53 7.66 -14.59
N TRP A 59 -5.73 7.09 -14.59
CA TRP A 59 -6.94 7.80 -14.98
C TRP A 59 -7.28 8.94 -14.01
N ALA A 60 -7.27 8.68 -12.69
CA ALA A 60 -7.57 9.69 -11.67
C ALA A 60 -6.54 10.84 -11.69
N VAL A 61 -5.26 10.53 -11.86
CA VAL A 61 -4.18 11.51 -12.01
C VAL A 61 -4.38 12.35 -13.27
N LYS A 62 -4.72 11.73 -14.41
CA LYS A 62 -5.03 12.45 -15.66
C LYS A 62 -6.23 13.40 -15.49
N LYS A 63 -7.22 13.02 -14.66
CA LYS A 63 -8.36 13.86 -14.30
C LYS A 63 -8.04 14.94 -13.26
N SER A 64 -6.79 15.02 -12.79
CA SER A 64 -6.33 15.96 -11.76
C SER A 64 -7.06 15.82 -10.41
N TYR A 65 -7.59 14.63 -10.11
CA TYR A 65 -8.16 14.34 -8.80
C TYR A 65 -7.06 14.21 -7.75
N VAL A 66 -7.42 14.50 -6.50
CA VAL A 66 -6.57 14.21 -5.35
C VAL A 66 -6.95 12.83 -4.83
N LEU A 67 -6.00 11.90 -4.79
CA LEU A 67 -6.26 10.55 -4.29
C LEU A 67 -6.15 10.51 -2.76
N ILE A 68 -7.16 9.95 -2.10
CA ILE A 68 -7.05 9.60 -0.69
C ILE A 68 -6.39 8.21 -0.61
N THR A 69 -5.26 8.14 0.08
CA THR A 69 -4.45 6.92 0.22
C THR A 69 -4.12 6.66 1.69
N SER A 70 -3.34 5.61 1.97
CA SER A 70 -2.89 5.27 3.32
C SER A 70 -1.68 4.33 3.26
N ILE A 71 -1.11 4.06 4.44
CA ILE A 71 -0.08 3.04 4.69
C ILE A 71 -0.57 1.91 5.64
N GLY A 72 0.26 0.91 5.86
CA GLY A 72 0.05 -0.18 6.83
C GLY A 72 -0.67 -1.42 6.27
N MET A 73 -0.97 -1.43 4.97
CA MET A 73 -1.55 -2.56 4.25
C MET A 73 -1.14 -2.49 2.78
N ASN A 74 -0.74 -3.63 2.21
CA ASN A 74 -0.24 -3.72 0.84
C ASN A 74 -1.18 -3.08 -0.22
N THR A 75 -2.49 -3.22 -0.06
CA THR A 75 -3.47 -2.64 -0.99
C THR A 75 -3.54 -1.12 -0.91
N TRP A 76 -3.35 -0.54 0.27
CA TRP A 76 -3.30 0.90 0.48
C TRP A 76 -1.95 1.48 0.06
N GLU A 77 -0.87 0.82 0.46
CA GLU A 77 0.50 1.22 0.17
C GLU A 77 0.81 1.17 -1.33
N LEU A 78 0.27 0.19 -2.08
CA LEU A 78 0.38 0.18 -3.54
C LEU A 78 -0.22 1.44 -4.15
N VAL A 79 -1.40 1.88 -3.68
CA VAL A 79 -2.07 3.09 -4.18
C VAL A 79 -1.25 4.32 -3.81
N CYS A 80 -0.73 4.39 -2.58
CA CYS A 80 0.13 5.48 -2.10
C CYS A 80 1.38 5.63 -2.98
N TRP A 81 2.14 4.55 -3.14
CA TRP A 81 3.32 4.51 -3.98
C TRP A 81 2.99 4.86 -5.43
N ALA A 82 2.00 4.19 -6.04
CA ALA A 82 1.71 4.35 -7.45
C ALA A 82 1.15 5.74 -7.78
N CYS A 83 0.40 6.39 -6.87
CA CYS A 83 -0.02 7.77 -7.04
C CYS A 83 1.19 8.72 -7.10
N GLY A 84 2.12 8.60 -6.14
CA GLY A 84 3.36 9.37 -6.11
C GLY A 84 4.21 9.14 -7.36
N ASN A 85 4.40 7.88 -7.75
CA ASN A 85 5.18 7.49 -8.93
C ASN A 85 4.54 7.98 -10.26
N CYS A 86 3.21 8.14 -10.31
CA CYS A 86 2.53 8.75 -11.46
C CYS A 86 2.53 10.29 -11.42
N GLY A 87 3.17 10.91 -10.42
CA GLY A 87 3.22 12.36 -10.25
C GLY A 87 1.89 12.98 -9.80
N GLY A 88 0.97 12.16 -9.27
CA GLY A 88 -0.34 12.56 -8.79
C GLY A 88 -0.30 13.34 -7.47
N ARG A 89 -1.42 13.97 -7.12
CA ARG A 89 -1.63 14.54 -5.78
C ARG A 89 -2.36 13.54 -4.91
N GLN A 90 -1.93 13.43 -3.65
CA GLN A 90 -2.58 12.55 -2.69
C GLN A 90 -2.65 13.14 -1.29
N VAL A 91 -3.59 12.63 -0.51
CA VAL A 91 -3.69 12.87 0.92
C VAL A 91 -3.67 11.53 1.63
N ILE A 92 -2.70 11.34 2.51
CA ILE A 92 -2.46 10.07 3.19
C ILE A 92 -3.17 10.10 4.54
N ALA A 93 -4.18 9.25 4.70
CA ALA A 93 -4.88 9.06 5.98
C ALA A 93 -4.05 8.16 6.90
N CYS A 94 -3.57 8.70 8.02
CA CYS A 94 -2.69 7.99 8.95
C CYS A 94 -3.17 8.09 10.39
N PRO A 95 -3.28 6.97 11.13
CA PRO A 95 -3.47 7.01 12.56
C PRO A 95 -2.19 7.48 13.25
N VAL A 96 -2.30 8.37 14.24
CA VAL A 96 -1.17 8.84 15.06
C VAL A 96 -1.52 8.82 16.54
N GLU A 97 -0.54 8.44 17.36
CA GLU A 97 -0.65 8.62 18.82
C GLU A 97 -0.42 10.09 19.15
N SER A 98 -1.08 10.60 20.20
CA SER A 98 -1.01 12.01 20.58
C SER A 98 0.40 12.51 20.90
N SER A 99 1.31 11.61 21.30
CA SER A 99 2.70 11.93 21.63
C SER A 99 3.68 11.79 20.48
N THR A 100 3.23 11.37 19.29
CA THR A 100 4.14 11.10 18.17
C THR A 100 4.55 12.38 17.47
N ASP A 101 5.85 12.49 17.15
CA ASP A 101 6.35 13.54 16.28
C ASP A 101 5.90 13.31 14.83
N ILE A 102 4.91 14.10 14.40
CA ILE A 102 4.34 14.01 13.06
C ILE A 102 5.37 14.30 11.97
N ASN A 103 6.37 15.15 12.21
CA ASN A 103 7.37 15.48 11.19
C ASN A 103 8.24 14.26 10.88
N GLN A 104 8.64 13.51 11.90
CA GLN A 104 9.40 12.27 11.71
C GLN A 104 8.60 11.21 10.96
N ILE A 105 7.28 11.11 11.20
CA ILE A 105 6.42 10.19 10.43
C ILE A 105 6.39 10.60 8.96
N ILE A 106 6.20 11.89 8.70
CA ILE A 106 6.11 12.47 7.36
C ILE A 106 7.41 12.22 6.59
N ASP A 107 8.55 12.61 7.17
CA ASP A 107 9.89 12.43 6.57
C ASP A 107 10.10 10.97 6.20
N LYS A 108 9.86 10.07 7.16
CA LYS A 108 10.02 8.63 6.95
C LYS A 108 9.14 8.11 5.81
N ILE A 109 7.86 8.46 5.78
CA ILE A 109 6.95 7.95 4.73
C ILE A 109 7.31 8.54 3.37
N VAL A 110 7.71 9.82 3.33
CA VAL A 110 8.14 10.46 2.09
C VAL A 110 9.37 9.77 1.52
N ASP A 111 10.38 9.51 2.36
CA ASP A 111 11.59 8.79 1.96
C ASP A 111 11.30 7.34 1.56
N ASP A 112 10.53 6.62 2.39
CA ASP A 112 10.20 5.21 2.19
C ASP A 112 9.45 4.98 0.86
N PHE A 113 8.56 5.90 0.48
CA PHE A 113 7.71 5.78 -0.70
C PHE A 113 8.15 6.65 -1.89
N GLY A 114 9.18 7.49 -1.74
CA GLY A 114 9.67 8.41 -2.77
C GLY A 114 8.64 9.48 -3.17
N LEU A 115 8.00 10.11 -2.18
CA LEU A 115 6.89 11.05 -2.41
C LEU A 115 7.36 12.50 -2.59
N ASP A 116 6.55 13.31 -3.27
CA ASP A 116 6.77 14.75 -3.39
C ASP A 116 5.97 15.50 -2.31
N HIS A 117 6.67 16.21 -1.42
CA HIS A 117 6.06 17.02 -0.35
C HIS A 117 5.08 18.09 -0.86
N ASN A 118 5.24 18.59 -2.08
CA ASN A 118 4.35 19.60 -2.66
C ASN A 118 3.06 18.98 -3.24
N LYS A 119 3.04 17.66 -3.42
CA LYS A 119 1.89 16.90 -3.94
C LYS A 119 1.28 15.95 -2.91
N THR A 120 1.83 15.91 -1.71
CA THR A 120 1.41 15.00 -0.65
C THR A 120 0.90 15.79 0.55
N GLY A 121 -0.35 15.54 0.92
CA GLY A 121 -0.93 16.00 2.18
C GLY A 121 -1.15 14.84 3.14
N TRP A 122 -1.52 15.17 4.37
CA TRP A 122 -1.66 14.22 5.47
C TRP A 122 -2.96 14.48 6.19
N LEU A 123 -3.73 13.42 6.44
CA LEU A 123 -4.89 13.45 7.33
C LEU A 123 -4.56 12.58 8.53
N PHE A 124 -4.17 13.23 9.62
CA PHE A 124 -3.86 12.56 10.87
C PHE A 124 -5.10 12.46 11.74
N PHE A 125 -5.41 11.25 12.18
CA PHE A 125 -6.49 11.00 13.13
C PHE A 125 -5.95 10.23 14.34
N THR A 126 -6.57 10.43 15.50
CA THR A 126 -6.08 9.85 16.76
C THR A 126 -6.22 8.32 16.75
N ALA A 127 -5.10 7.63 16.97
CA ALA A 127 -5.05 6.18 17.10
C ALA A 127 -5.82 5.71 18.36
N THR A 128 -6.60 4.64 18.25
CA THR A 128 -7.43 4.14 19.36
C THR A 128 -6.60 3.43 20.44
N GLN A 129 -5.44 2.87 20.07
CA GLN A 129 -4.54 2.18 20.98
C GLN A 129 -3.08 2.44 20.59
N LYS A 130 -2.16 2.24 21.55
CA LYS A 130 -0.71 2.22 21.28
C LYS A 130 -0.36 1.23 20.16
N ALA A 131 0.70 1.53 19.40
CA ALA A 131 1.18 0.93 18.15
C ALA A 131 1.20 -0.62 18.00
N LYS A 132 0.88 -1.39 19.04
CA LYS A 132 0.87 -2.86 19.04
C LYS A 132 -0.22 -3.47 18.16
N SER A 133 -1.29 -2.75 17.82
CA SER A 133 -2.35 -3.27 16.95
C SER A 133 -2.87 -2.25 15.94
N PRO A 134 -2.08 -1.93 14.89
CA PRO A 134 -2.47 -0.95 13.86
C PRO A 134 -3.76 -1.34 13.11
N LYS A 135 -4.19 -2.60 13.23
CA LYS A 135 -5.40 -3.14 12.62
C LYS A 135 -6.69 -2.60 13.25
N VAL A 136 -6.64 -2.14 14.49
CA VAL A 136 -7.80 -1.59 15.21
C VAL A 136 -8.32 -0.33 14.52
N ASP A 137 -7.41 0.47 13.98
CA ASP A 137 -7.74 1.74 13.33
C ASP A 137 -8.01 1.61 11.82
N TRP A 138 -7.86 0.41 11.24
CA TRP A 138 -8.16 0.17 9.83
C TRP A 138 -9.61 0.52 9.45
N PRO A 139 -10.65 0.14 10.22
CA PRO A 139 -12.02 0.56 9.92
C PRO A 139 -12.22 2.07 9.99
N LYS A 140 -11.57 2.74 10.96
CA LYS A 140 -11.63 4.22 11.10
C LYS A 140 -11.00 4.90 9.89
N ARG A 141 -9.80 4.45 9.49
CA ARG A 141 -9.13 4.91 8.26
C ARG A 141 -10.01 4.70 7.02
N ASP A 142 -10.51 3.48 6.82
CA ASP A 142 -11.29 3.14 5.63
C ASP A 142 -12.55 4.02 5.57
N LYS A 143 -13.23 4.23 6.71
CA LYS A 143 -14.38 5.13 6.83
C LYS A 143 -14.02 6.58 6.52
N LEU A 144 -12.92 7.09 7.09
CA LEU A 144 -12.42 8.43 6.80
C LEU A 144 -12.21 8.60 5.28
N ALA A 145 -11.47 7.68 4.65
CA ALA A 145 -11.16 7.77 3.23
C ALA A 145 -12.40 7.74 2.33
N VAL A 146 -13.36 6.83 2.59
CA VAL A 146 -14.59 6.74 1.79
C VAL A 146 -15.52 7.93 2.04
N SER A 147 -15.64 8.39 3.28
CA SER A 147 -16.54 9.49 3.63
C SER A 147 -16.11 10.84 3.04
N CYS A 148 -14.80 11.04 2.82
CA CYS A 148 -14.26 12.26 2.25
C CYS A 148 -14.27 12.27 0.71
N ALA A 149 -14.42 11.11 0.06
CA ALA A 149 -14.24 10.98 -1.37
C ALA A 149 -15.50 11.42 -2.13
N ASN A 150 -15.35 12.36 -3.07
CA ASN A 150 -16.39 12.67 -4.04
C ASN A 150 -16.53 11.56 -5.10
N ILE A 151 -15.44 10.84 -5.36
CA ILE A 151 -15.34 9.80 -6.38
C ILE A 151 -14.85 8.50 -5.75
N ILE A 152 -15.61 7.43 -5.89
CA ILE A 152 -15.23 6.11 -5.38
C ILE A 152 -14.96 5.17 -6.56
N ILE A 153 -13.79 4.56 -6.57
CA ILE A 153 -13.32 3.68 -7.65
C ILE A 153 -13.11 2.27 -7.07
N PRO A 154 -14.13 1.41 -7.04
CA PRO A 154 -13.97 0.02 -6.63
C PRO A 154 -13.18 -0.78 -7.67
N VAL A 155 -12.06 -1.39 -7.26
CA VAL A 155 -11.24 -2.23 -8.14
C VAL A 155 -11.49 -3.71 -7.85
N SER A 156 -11.10 -4.21 -6.68
CA SER A 156 -11.28 -5.62 -6.34
C SER A 156 -11.79 -5.75 -4.91
N LEU A 157 -13.09 -5.97 -4.77
CA LEU A 157 -13.78 -6.04 -3.48
C LEU A 157 -14.24 -7.46 -3.17
N ARG A 158 -13.94 -7.93 -1.97
CA ARG A 158 -14.44 -9.20 -1.47
C ARG A 158 -15.97 -9.09 -1.30
N PRO A 159 -16.76 -10.00 -1.89
CA PRO A 159 -18.20 -10.04 -1.66
C PRO A 159 -18.52 -10.07 -0.16
N ASP A 160 -19.46 -9.23 0.27
CA ASP A 160 -19.90 -9.08 1.65
C ASP A 160 -18.80 -8.66 2.64
N GLY A 161 -17.64 -8.23 2.13
CA GLY A 161 -16.53 -7.73 2.91
C GLY A 161 -16.76 -6.31 3.44
N ASN A 162 -15.96 -5.90 4.44
CA ASN A 162 -16.11 -4.59 5.10
C ASN A 162 -16.07 -3.41 4.11
N ILE A 163 -15.14 -3.42 3.16
CA ILE A 163 -15.02 -2.34 2.16
C ILE A 163 -16.22 -2.30 1.21
N GLU A 164 -16.80 -3.45 0.85
CA GLU A 164 -17.99 -3.48 -0.01
C GLU A 164 -19.22 -2.95 0.75
N ARG A 165 -19.39 -3.32 2.02
CA ARG A 165 -20.45 -2.75 2.87
C ARG A 165 -20.30 -1.25 3.04
N LEU A 166 -19.06 -0.78 3.23
CA LEU A 166 -18.75 0.63 3.33
C LEU A 166 -19.07 1.37 2.02
N LEU A 167 -18.71 0.80 0.86
CA LEU A 167 -19.10 1.34 -0.44
C LEU A 167 -20.62 1.46 -0.55
N LYS A 168 -21.37 0.39 -0.25
CA LYS A 168 -22.85 0.37 -0.31
C LYS A 168 -23.47 1.45 0.60
N GLN A 169 -22.92 1.65 1.80
CA GLN A 169 -23.38 2.68 2.72
C GLN A 169 -23.22 4.08 2.11
N TYR A 170 -22.03 4.41 1.57
CA TYR A 170 -21.74 5.76 1.09
C TYR A 170 -22.16 6.02 -0.36
N SER A 171 -22.44 4.99 -1.16
CA SER A 171 -22.99 5.15 -2.51
C SER A 171 -24.47 5.54 -2.50
N ASN A 172 -25.21 5.12 -1.47
CA ASN A 172 -26.65 5.36 -1.38
C ASN A 172 -27.01 6.77 -0.93
N ASP A 173 -26.05 7.51 -0.36
CA ASP A 173 -26.27 8.87 0.15
C ASP A 173 -26.31 9.94 -0.97
N GLY A 174 -26.10 9.56 -2.23
CA GLY A 174 -26.15 10.45 -3.41
C GLY A 174 -25.01 11.49 -3.50
N LYS A 175 -24.13 11.54 -2.51
CA LYS A 175 -23.02 12.52 -2.44
C LYS A 175 -21.81 12.15 -3.30
N ASN A 176 -21.69 10.88 -3.66
CA ASN A 176 -20.47 10.33 -4.26
C ASN A 176 -20.75 9.70 -5.63
N VAL A 177 -19.83 9.89 -6.57
CA VAL A 177 -19.85 9.26 -7.89
C VAL A 177 -19.06 7.96 -7.86
N VAL A 178 -19.68 6.85 -8.25
CA VAL A 178 -19.02 5.54 -8.29
C VAL A 178 -18.59 5.21 -9.72
N ILE A 179 -17.29 4.95 -9.93
CA ILE A 179 -16.70 4.61 -11.24
C ILE A 179 -16.31 3.14 -11.28
N ASN A 180 -17.08 2.32 -12.01
CA ASN A 180 -16.91 0.86 -12.05
C ASN A 180 -15.98 0.37 -13.18
N ASP A 181 -15.45 1.26 -14.00
CA ASP A 181 -14.67 0.93 -15.21
C ASP A 181 -13.42 0.08 -14.94
N PHE A 182 -12.90 0.12 -13.71
CA PHE A 182 -11.70 -0.60 -13.27
C PHE A 182 -12.01 -1.83 -12.42
N LYS A 183 -13.28 -2.20 -12.29
CA LYS A 183 -13.72 -3.28 -11.42
C LYS A 183 -13.31 -4.63 -11.99
N VAL A 184 -12.76 -5.49 -11.14
CA VAL A 184 -12.42 -6.88 -11.40
C VAL A 184 -12.91 -7.79 -10.28
N GLY A 185 -13.11 -9.07 -10.60
CA GLY A 185 -13.49 -10.07 -9.60
C GLY A 185 -12.44 -10.21 -8.50
N TYR A 186 -12.90 -10.38 -7.26
CA TYR A 186 -12.03 -10.69 -6.13
C TYR A 186 -11.52 -12.14 -6.22
N GLN A 187 -10.22 -12.33 -5.98
CA GLN A 187 -9.57 -13.64 -6.07
C GLN A 187 -9.04 -14.03 -4.69
N ASP A 188 -9.77 -14.92 -3.99
CA ASP A 188 -9.41 -15.35 -2.64
C ASP A 188 -8.24 -16.36 -2.60
N LYS A 189 -7.94 -17.00 -3.73
CA LYS A 189 -6.96 -18.07 -3.79
C LYS A 189 -5.54 -17.51 -3.72
N ILE A 190 -4.81 -17.88 -2.68
CA ILE A 190 -3.35 -17.78 -2.65
C ILE A 190 -2.83 -18.59 -3.84
N LYS A 191 -2.30 -17.91 -4.87
CA LYS A 191 -1.49 -18.56 -5.91
C LYS A 191 -0.32 -19.25 -5.20
N LYS A 192 -0.39 -20.57 -5.06
CA LYS A 192 0.75 -21.37 -4.61
C LYS A 192 1.72 -21.42 -5.78
N TYR A 193 2.76 -20.59 -5.74
CA TYR A 193 3.88 -20.73 -6.65
C TYR A 193 4.62 -22.01 -6.26
N LYS A 194 4.31 -23.12 -6.94
CA LYS A 194 5.06 -24.36 -6.77
C LYS A 194 6.45 -24.11 -7.34
N GLN A 195 7.45 -24.02 -6.47
CA GLN A 195 8.84 -24.13 -6.90
C GLN A 195 9.03 -25.59 -7.31
N VAL A 196 9.10 -25.85 -8.61
CA VAL A 196 9.47 -27.16 -9.13
C VAL A 196 10.98 -27.23 -9.01
N ILE A 197 11.47 -27.96 -8.01
CA ILE A 197 12.88 -28.33 -7.89
C ILE A 197 12.99 -29.70 -8.58
N THR A 198 13.81 -29.78 -9.61
CA THR A 198 14.14 -31.00 -10.33
C THR A 198 15.40 -31.65 -9.74
N LYS A 199 15.70 -32.89 -10.11
CA LYS A 199 16.90 -33.58 -9.59
C LYS A 199 18.18 -32.90 -10.08
N GLU A 200 18.10 -32.28 -11.25
CA GLU A 200 19.15 -31.52 -11.91
C GLU A 200 19.48 -30.20 -11.17
N ASP A 201 18.53 -29.65 -10.40
CA ASP A 201 18.74 -28.47 -9.56
C ASP A 201 19.49 -28.79 -8.26
N LEU A 202 19.60 -30.08 -7.89
CA LEU A 202 20.28 -30.51 -6.67
C LEU A 202 21.78 -30.61 -6.93
N ASN A 203 22.58 -29.97 -6.09
CA ASN A 203 24.02 -30.15 -6.12
C ASN A 203 24.37 -31.59 -5.67
N PRO A 204 24.93 -32.45 -6.54
CA PRO A 204 25.19 -33.85 -6.22
C PRO A 204 26.24 -34.01 -5.10
N LYS A 205 27.03 -32.97 -4.83
CA LYS A 205 27.99 -32.95 -3.73
C LYS A 205 27.33 -32.85 -2.35
N ILE A 206 26.08 -32.38 -2.26
CA ILE A 206 25.35 -32.27 -0.98
C ILE A 206 25.21 -33.64 -0.31
N SER A 207 24.97 -34.70 -1.10
CA SER A 207 24.81 -36.07 -0.59
C SER A 207 26.04 -36.60 0.16
N ASN A 208 27.22 -36.06 -0.16
CA ASN A 208 28.52 -36.48 0.38
C ASN A 208 29.20 -35.37 1.20
N MET A 209 28.50 -34.28 1.51
CA MET A 209 29.08 -33.19 2.30
C MET A 209 29.13 -33.59 3.77
N PRO A 210 30.26 -33.36 4.47
CA PRO A 210 30.30 -33.46 5.92
C PRO A 210 29.31 -32.44 6.50
N TRP A 211 28.55 -32.81 7.54
CA TRP A 211 27.47 -32.00 8.11
C TRP A 211 27.96 -30.81 8.96
N ASP A 212 29.17 -30.31 8.71
CA ASP A 212 29.83 -29.23 9.46
C ASP A 212 29.37 -27.82 9.02
N TYR A 213 28.14 -27.68 8.50
CA TYR A 213 27.62 -26.43 7.92
C TYR A 213 26.44 -25.86 8.70
N VAL A 214 26.37 -24.53 8.78
CA VAL A 214 25.17 -23.81 9.21
C VAL A 214 24.17 -23.76 8.06
N THR A 215 23.00 -24.39 8.24
CA THR A 215 21.91 -24.35 7.24
C THR A 215 21.00 -23.16 7.49
N HIS A 216 20.80 -22.31 6.48
CA HIS A 216 19.83 -21.21 6.51
C HIS A 216 18.66 -21.47 5.55
N TRP A 217 17.44 -21.46 6.09
CA TRP A 217 16.21 -21.63 5.31
C TRP A 217 15.64 -20.27 4.90
N ALA A 218 15.87 -19.88 3.64
CA ALA A 218 15.26 -18.67 3.10
C ALA A 218 13.73 -18.81 3.03
N ARG A 219 13.02 -17.74 3.40
CA ARG A 219 11.54 -17.69 3.38
C ARG A 219 11.05 -16.56 2.48
N THR A 220 9.84 -16.73 1.96
CA THR A 220 9.12 -15.66 1.26
C THR A 220 8.84 -14.51 2.24
N HIS A 221 9.15 -13.28 1.81
CA HIS A 221 8.87 -12.06 2.57
C HIS A 221 7.65 -11.35 1.97
N TYR A 222 6.57 -11.16 2.73
CA TYR A 222 5.28 -10.64 2.23
C TYR A 222 5.21 -9.12 2.03
N GLY A 223 6.36 -8.47 1.90
CA GLY A 223 6.54 -7.03 1.81
C GLY A 223 8.00 -6.73 1.49
N PRO A 224 8.45 -5.47 1.70
CA PRO A 224 9.85 -5.11 1.50
C PRO A 224 10.79 -6.02 2.28
N TYR A 225 11.89 -6.43 1.66
CA TYR A 225 12.99 -7.10 2.36
C TYR A 225 13.64 -6.17 3.40
N ARG A 226 14.47 -6.70 4.30
CA ARG A 226 15.14 -5.87 5.31
C ARG A 226 16.05 -4.84 4.62
N ASN A 227 15.80 -3.54 4.86
CA ASN A 227 16.40 -2.37 4.19
C ASN A 227 16.00 -2.14 2.72
N GLU A 228 15.05 -2.90 2.20
CA GLU A 228 14.38 -2.51 0.96
C GLU A 228 13.35 -1.42 1.30
N SER A 229 13.41 -0.28 0.62
CA SER A 229 12.37 0.74 0.77
C SER A 229 11.05 0.26 0.16
N PRO A 230 9.89 0.67 0.70
CA PRO A 230 8.60 0.46 0.04
C PRO A 230 8.59 0.87 -1.44
N GLN A 231 9.21 1.99 -1.81
CA GLN A 231 9.33 2.42 -3.20
C GLN A 231 10.01 1.36 -4.09
N SER A 232 11.16 0.83 -3.65
CA SER A 232 11.87 -0.23 -4.37
C SER A 232 11.03 -1.49 -4.48
N PHE A 233 10.40 -1.90 -3.39
CA PHE A 233 9.54 -3.07 -3.35
C PHE A 233 8.36 -2.97 -4.31
N TYR A 234 7.60 -1.88 -4.29
CA TYR A 234 6.42 -1.71 -5.13
C TYR A 234 6.79 -1.53 -6.61
N SER A 235 7.90 -0.87 -6.91
CA SER A 235 8.45 -0.81 -8.27
C SER A 235 8.73 -2.21 -8.81
N LYS A 236 9.47 -3.01 -8.02
CA LYS A 236 9.80 -4.40 -8.36
C LYS A 236 8.56 -5.28 -8.48
N LEU A 237 7.56 -5.10 -7.61
CA LEU A 237 6.29 -5.84 -7.64
C LEU A 237 5.50 -5.58 -8.93
N VAL A 238 5.35 -4.31 -9.32
CA VAL A 238 4.60 -3.97 -10.54
C VAL A 238 5.30 -4.48 -11.80
N SER A 239 6.63 -4.54 -11.80
CA SER A 239 7.41 -5.10 -12.92
C SER A 239 7.58 -6.63 -12.86
N SER A 240 6.98 -7.32 -11.89
CA SER A 240 7.32 -8.72 -11.60
C SER A 240 6.64 -9.76 -12.52
N GLY A 241 5.76 -9.32 -13.42
CA GLY A 241 4.96 -10.21 -14.26
C GLY A 241 4.13 -11.18 -13.42
N ASP A 242 4.29 -12.47 -13.68
CA ASP A 242 3.55 -13.55 -12.99
C ASP A 242 4.27 -14.13 -11.76
N TYR A 243 5.42 -13.56 -11.36
CA TYR A 243 6.25 -14.09 -10.27
C TYR A 243 6.28 -13.14 -9.08
N TYR A 244 6.18 -13.67 -7.86
CA TYR A 244 6.31 -12.85 -6.66
C TYR A 244 7.77 -12.42 -6.47
N PRO A 245 8.07 -11.10 -6.42
CA PRO A 245 9.46 -10.65 -6.42
C PRO A 245 10.24 -11.05 -5.16
N ASN A 246 9.57 -11.16 -4.01
CA ASN A 246 10.19 -11.48 -2.72
C ASN A 246 9.94 -12.94 -2.30
N SER A 247 9.98 -13.85 -3.28
CA SER A 247 9.95 -15.30 -3.05
C SER A 247 11.17 -15.78 -2.24
N ALA A 248 11.07 -16.98 -1.64
CA ALA A 248 12.17 -17.60 -0.91
C ALA A 248 13.45 -17.74 -1.76
N ILE A 249 13.33 -18.07 -3.04
CA ILE A 249 14.49 -18.22 -3.93
C ILE A 249 15.14 -16.86 -4.24
N ASN A 250 14.34 -15.82 -4.48
CA ASN A 250 14.89 -14.47 -4.70
C ASN A 250 15.53 -13.93 -3.43
N THR A 251 14.95 -14.25 -2.26
CA THR A 251 15.56 -13.95 -0.96
C THR A 251 16.93 -14.63 -0.83
N LEU A 252 17.04 -15.91 -1.18
CA LEU A 252 18.32 -16.63 -1.18
C LEU A 252 19.33 -15.98 -2.14
N LYS A 253 18.92 -15.66 -3.38
CA LYS A 253 19.76 -14.96 -4.35
C LYS A 253 20.28 -13.63 -3.80
N GLN A 254 19.43 -12.88 -3.10
CA GLN A 254 19.81 -11.61 -2.49
C GLN A 254 20.82 -11.81 -1.34
N ILE A 255 20.65 -12.82 -0.48
CA ILE A 255 21.62 -13.17 0.57
C ILE A 255 22.99 -13.50 -0.04
N LEU A 256 23.02 -14.24 -1.16
CA LEU A 256 24.27 -14.59 -1.85
C LEU A 256 24.96 -13.36 -2.46
N VAL A 257 24.20 -12.41 -3.01
CA VAL A 257 24.71 -11.14 -3.54
C VAL A 257 25.22 -10.24 -2.42
N GLU A 258 24.44 -10.04 -1.36
CA GLU A 258 24.80 -9.20 -0.22
C GLU A 258 25.86 -9.83 0.69
N LYS A 259 26.07 -11.15 0.57
CA LYS A 259 26.90 -11.97 1.46
C LYS A 259 26.52 -11.79 2.95
N LYS A 260 25.23 -11.59 3.23
CA LYS A 260 24.70 -11.33 4.57
C LYS A 260 23.39 -12.08 4.80
N ILE A 261 23.34 -12.84 5.89
CA ILE A 261 22.10 -13.41 6.44
C ILE A 261 21.54 -12.38 7.43
N ARG A 262 20.25 -12.05 7.33
CA ARG A 262 19.62 -10.96 8.07
C ARG A 262 18.34 -11.37 8.77
#